data_AF-A0A959LSB2-F1
#
_entry.id   AF-A0A959LSB2-F1
#
_cell.length_a   1.000
_cell.length_b   1.000
_cell.length_c   1.000
_cell.angle_alpha   90.00
_cell.angle_beta   90.00
_cell.angle_gamma   90.00
#
_symmetry.space_group_name_H-M   'P 1'
#
loop_
_entity.id
_entity.type
_entity.pdbx_description
1 polymer ?
#
loop_
_entity_poly.entity_id
_entity_poly.type
_entity_poly.pdbx_seq_one_letter_code
_entity_poly.pdbx_strand_id
1 'polypeptide(L)'
;DKKIKKQNEPLDIKLEKTTDILKELGTVKKSGQLLVGFALETDNEVANARKKLETKNADLIVLNSLQDKGAGFGHDTNKVTFVGKDDKLKELPLLSKADVAKEIVNHIAEQLNA
;
A
#
# COMPACT_ATOMS: atom_id res chain seq x y z
N ASP A 1 -7.15 12.35 -31.10
CA ASP A 1 -6.94 10.88 -31.05
C ASP A 1 -6.57 10.28 -32.39
N LYS A 2 -5.27 10.23 -32.70
CA LYS A 2 -4.77 9.43 -33.81
C LYS A 2 -3.64 8.55 -33.30
N LYS A 3 -3.68 7.27 -33.67
CA LYS A 3 -2.62 6.30 -33.35
C LYS A 3 -1.26 6.85 -33.79
N ILE A 4 -0.29 6.86 -32.88
CA ILE A 4 1.10 7.22 -33.20
C ILE A 4 1.64 6.16 -34.17
N LYS A 5 2.10 6.59 -35.35
CA LYS A 5 2.68 5.69 -36.35
C LYS A 5 4.14 5.40 -36.02
N LYS A 6 4.66 4.28 -36.52
CA LYS A 6 6.08 3.94 -36.40
C LYS A 6 6.91 5.03 -37.09
N GLN A 7 7.95 5.50 -36.40
CA GLN A 7 8.87 6.54 -36.86
C GLN A 7 10.28 6.21 -36.34
N ASN A 8 11.31 6.73 -37.02
CA ASN A 8 12.71 6.39 -36.74
C ASN A 8 13.35 7.29 -35.65
N GLU A 9 12.67 8.36 -35.25
CA GLU A 9 13.12 9.26 -34.18
C GLU A 9 12.78 8.71 -32.78
N PRO A 10 13.60 9.02 -31.75
CA PRO A 10 13.29 8.71 -30.36
C PRO A 10 11.93 9.27 -29.92
N LEU A 11 11.18 8.49 -29.13
CA LEU A 11 9.88 8.89 -28.60
C LEU A 11 10.05 9.42 -27.17
N ASP A 12 9.72 10.69 -26.95
CA ASP A 12 9.61 11.27 -25.61
C ASP A 12 8.17 11.22 -25.10
N ILE A 13 7.97 10.59 -23.93
CA ILE A 13 6.68 10.55 -23.25
C ILE A 13 6.72 11.53 -22.08
N LYS A 14 6.02 12.66 -22.20
CA LYS A 14 5.83 13.61 -21.10
C LYS A 14 4.71 13.11 -20.20
N LEU A 15 5.01 12.95 -18.92
CA LEU A 15 4.07 12.52 -17.89
C LEU A 15 3.74 13.69 -16.96
N GLU A 16 2.52 13.70 -16.45
CA GLU A 16 2.12 14.58 -15.36
C GLU A 16 1.82 13.75 -14.10
N LYS A 17 1.90 14.39 -12.93
CA LYS A 17 1.57 13.73 -11.67
C LYS A 17 0.06 13.54 -11.57
N THR A 18 -0.38 12.33 -11.27
CA THR A 18 -1.79 12.04 -10.98
C THR A 18 -2.18 12.56 -9.61
N THR A 19 -3.48 12.79 -9.41
CA THR A 19 -4.04 13.09 -8.09
C THR A 19 -3.78 11.96 -7.11
N ASP A 20 -3.41 12.33 -5.89
CA ASP A 20 -3.13 11.40 -4.82
C ASP A 20 -4.40 11.05 -4.04
N ILE A 21 -5.14 10.06 -4.54
CA ILE A 21 -6.47 9.72 -4.03
C ILE A 21 -6.44 9.37 -2.53
N LEU A 22 -5.44 8.61 -2.08
CA LEU A 22 -5.34 8.21 -0.69
C LEU A 22 -5.13 9.43 0.23
N LYS A 23 -4.32 10.40 -0.21
CA LYS A 23 -4.15 11.66 0.53
C LYS A 23 -5.44 12.47 0.57
N GLU A 24 -6.13 12.60 -0.54
CA GLU A 24 -7.42 13.31 -0.60
C GLU A 24 -8.47 12.66 0.31
N LEU A 25 -8.52 11.33 0.38
CA LEU A 25 -9.39 10.63 1.34
C LEU A 25 -8.96 10.90 2.79
N GLY A 26 -7.66 11.01 3.04
CA GLY A 26 -7.10 11.37 4.35
C GLY A 26 -7.47 12.76 4.83
N THR A 27 -7.63 13.75 3.92
CA THR A 27 -8.00 15.12 4.30
C THR A 27 -9.47 15.26 4.67
N VAL A 28 -10.35 14.44 4.07
CA VAL A 28 -11.81 14.46 4.33
C VAL A 28 -12.27 13.34 5.26
N LYS A 29 -11.33 12.62 5.90
CA LYS A 29 -11.61 11.48 6.78
C LYS A 29 -12.47 11.90 7.98
N LYS A 30 -13.55 11.16 8.22
CA LYS A 30 -14.48 11.42 9.34
C LYS A 30 -13.97 10.81 10.65
N SER A 31 -14.44 11.34 11.77
CA SER A 31 -14.22 10.70 13.08
C SER A 31 -14.80 9.29 13.11
N GLY A 32 -14.05 8.33 13.65
CA GLY A 32 -14.42 6.92 13.69
C GLY A 32 -14.22 6.15 12.38
N GLN A 33 -13.77 6.81 11.30
CA GLN A 33 -13.43 6.14 10.05
C GLN A 33 -11.95 5.71 10.04
N LEU A 34 -11.68 4.46 9.70
CA LEU A 34 -10.33 3.97 9.43
C LEU A 34 -10.01 4.07 7.94
N LEU A 35 -8.83 4.62 7.63
CA LEU A 35 -8.28 4.70 6.28
C LEU A 35 -7.07 3.77 6.17
N VAL A 36 -7.20 2.73 5.34
CA VAL A 36 -6.16 1.72 5.12
C VAL A 36 -5.56 1.89 3.73
N GLY A 37 -4.24 2.09 3.67
CA GLY A 37 -3.48 2.10 2.43
C GLY A 37 -2.68 0.81 2.24
N PHE A 38 -2.32 0.52 0.99
CA PHE A 38 -1.37 -0.53 0.65
C PHE A 38 -0.11 0.11 0.07
N ALA A 39 1.05 -0.44 0.41
CA ALA A 39 2.33 0.00 -0.10
C ALA A 39 3.14 -1.19 -0.59
N LEU A 40 3.96 -0.94 -1.59
CA LEU A 40 4.96 -1.87 -2.09
C LEU A 40 6.23 -1.06 -2.31
N GLU A 41 7.22 -1.31 -1.47
CA GLU A 41 8.49 -0.59 -1.51
C GLU A 41 9.60 -1.56 -1.89
N THR A 42 10.61 -1.05 -2.58
CA THR A 42 11.81 -1.81 -2.97
C THR A 42 13.04 -1.42 -2.17
N ASP A 43 12.96 -0.32 -1.41
CA ASP A 43 14.01 0.20 -0.56
C ASP A 43 13.41 0.89 0.68
N ASN A 44 14.15 0.91 1.79
CA ASN A 44 13.78 1.62 3.02
C ASN A 44 12.31 1.39 3.44
N GLU A 45 11.84 0.15 3.31
CA GLU A 45 10.41 -0.17 3.16
C GLU A 45 9.55 0.36 4.32
N VAL A 46 9.96 0.09 5.57
CA VAL A 46 9.25 0.54 6.77
C VAL A 46 9.28 2.06 6.92
N ALA A 47 10.42 2.70 6.65
CA ALA A 47 10.53 4.16 6.74
C ALA A 47 9.64 4.86 5.69
N ASN A 48 9.62 4.33 4.47
CA ASN A 48 8.74 4.80 3.40
C ASN A 48 7.26 4.54 3.70
N ALA A 49 6.92 3.41 4.32
CA ALA A 49 5.56 3.11 4.76
C ALA A 49 5.08 4.05 5.87
N ARG A 50 5.94 4.36 6.87
CA ARG A 50 5.64 5.35 7.92
C ARG A 50 5.40 6.74 7.34
N LYS A 51 6.28 7.18 6.44
CA LYS A 51 6.09 8.45 5.72
C LYS A 51 4.77 8.48 4.95
N LYS A 52 4.36 7.37 4.33
CA LYS A 52 3.04 7.26 3.68
C LYS A 52 1.91 7.33 4.71
N LEU A 53 1.98 6.60 5.81
CA LEU A 53 0.99 6.65 6.89
C LEU A 53 0.70 8.10 7.32
N GLU A 54 1.76 8.86 7.62
CA GLU A 54 1.68 10.27 8.03
C GLU A 54 1.18 11.18 6.90
N THR A 55 1.85 11.16 5.75
CA THR A 55 1.53 12.10 4.66
C THR A 55 0.17 11.88 4.02
N LYS A 56 -0.40 10.67 4.17
CA LYS A 56 -1.74 10.30 3.72
C LYS A 56 -2.80 10.42 4.81
N ASN A 57 -2.42 10.74 6.04
CA ASN A 57 -3.32 10.67 7.20
C ASN A 57 -4.06 9.31 7.30
N ALA A 58 -3.36 8.23 6.97
CA ALA A 58 -3.89 6.87 7.05
C ALA A 58 -3.77 6.34 8.49
N ASP A 59 -4.58 5.34 8.82
CA ASP A 59 -4.54 4.65 10.13
C ASP A 59 -3.73 3.36 10.06
N LEU A 60 -3.61 2.79 8.87
CA LEU A 60 -2.83 1.59 8.60
C LEU A 60 -2.23 1.65 7.19
N ILE A 61 -0.97 1.27 7.06
CA ILE A 61 -0.36 0.89 5.78
C ILE A 61 -0.05 -0.62 5.83
N VAL A 62 -0.61 -1.36 4.88
CA VAL A 62 -0.24 -2.76 4.62
C VAL A 62 0.92 -2.75 3.64
N LEU A 63 2.12 -3.02 4.15
CA LEU A 63 3.36 -3.04 3.38
C LEU A 63 3.63 -4.45 2.86
N ASN A 64 3.57 -4.63 1.54
CA ASN A 64 3.86 -5.91 0.89
C ASN A 64 5.38 -6.05 0.64
N SER A 65 5.94 -7.24 0.87
CA SER A 65 7.32 -7.59 0.51
C SER A 65 7.40 -8.22 -0.88
N LEU A 66 8.35 -7.74 -1.71
CA LEU A 66 8.82 -8.45 -2.92
C LEU A 66 10.14 -9.20 -2.71
N GLN A 67 10.81 -8.99 -1.59
CA GLN A 67 12.13 -9.56 -1.34
C GLN A 67 12.04 -11.02 -0.89
N ASP A 68 10.91 -11.40 -0.30
CA ASP A 68 10.68 -12.74 0.20
C ASP A 68 10.27 -13.70 -0.93
N LYS A 69 11.00 -14.80 -1.05
CA LYS A 69 10.72 -15.82 -2.07
C LYS A 69 9.30 -16.35 -1.92
N GLY A 70 8.52 -16.24 -3.00
CA GLY A 70 7.12 -16.68 -3.04
C GLY A 70 6.12 -15.63 -2.55
N ALA A 71 6.53 -14.43 -2.17
CA ALA A 71 5.62 -13.35 -1.81
C ALA A 71 5.22 -12.47 -3.00
N GLY A 72 3.96 -12.03 -3.03
CA GLY A 72 3.51 -10.93 -3.88
C GLY A 72 2.92 -11.35 -5.23
N PHE A 73 3.36 -10.68 -6.30
CA PHE A 73 2.83 -10.91 -7.65
C PHE A 73 3.26 -12.27 -8.19
N GLY A 74 2.41 -12.93 -8.98
CA GLY A 74 2.70 -14.23 -9.60
C GLY A 74 2.67 -15.44 -8.65
N HIS A 75 2.32 -15.25 -7.37
CA HIS A 75 2.20 -16.31 -6.37
C HIS A 75 0.82 -16.30 -5.70
N ASP A 76 0.40 -17.38 -5.05
CA ASP A 76 -0.82 -17.40 -4.24
C ASP A 76 -0.59 -16.94 -2.79
N THR A 77 0.66 -16.67 -2.44
CA THR A 77 1.12 -16.26 -1.12
C THR A 77 1.59 -14.81 -1.11
N ASN A 78 1.59 -14.21 0.07
CA ASN A 78 2.10 -12.87 0.31
C ASN A 78 2.68 -12.76 1.73
N LYS A 79 3.65 -11.88 1.90
CA LYS A 79 4.20 -11.53 3.21
C LYS A 79 4.06 -10.03 3.36
N VAL A 80 3.40 -9.63 4.45
CA VAL A 80 3.05 -8.23 4.67
C VAL A 80 3.39 -7.80 6.09
N THR A 81 3.69 -6.52 6.24
CA THR A 81 3.88 -5.87 7.51
C THR A 81 2.81 -4.80 7.68
N PHE A 82 2.10 -4.85 8.80
CA PHE A 82 1.16 -3.79 9.18
C PHE A 82 1.94 -2.68 9.85
N VAL A 83 1.83 -1.48 9.30
CA VAL A 83 2.42 -0.25 9.83
C VAL A 83 1.28 0.63 10.31
N GLY A 84 1.04 0.63 11.61
CA GLY A 84 -0.02 1.41 12.25
C GLY A 84 0.50 2.70 12.88
N LYS A 85 -0.42 3.48 13.47
CA LYS A 85 -0.08 4.63 14.31
C LYS A 85 0.70 4.19 15.56
N ASP A 86 1.48 5.10 16.13
CA ASP A 86 2.37 4.88 17.30
C ASP A 86 3.54 3.92 17.06
N ASP A 87 4.09 3.89 15.83
CA ASP A 87 5.21 3.03 15.42
C ASP A 87 4.97 1.52 15.62
N LYS A 88 3.72 1.09 15.82
CA LYS A 88 3.37 -0.32 15.95
C LYS A 88 3.55 -1.02 14.61
N LEU A 89 4.47 -2.00 14.61
CA LEU A 89 4.71 -2.90 13.49
C LEU A 89 4.19 -4.29 13.86
N LYS A 90 3.38 -4.88 12.98
CA LYS A 90 3.01 -6.31 13.05
C LYS A 90 3.43 -6.97 11.75
N GLU A 91 4.54 -7.72 11.80
CA GLU A 91 4.99 -8.55 10.69
C GLU A 91 4.17 -9.83 10.65
N LEU A 92 3.61 -10.16 9.48
CA LEU A 92 2.98 -11.45 9.25
C LEU A 92 3.98 -12.42 8.61
N PRO A 93 3.89 -13.72 8.92
CA PRO A 93 4.64 -14.72 8.17
C PRO A 93 4.19 -14.77 6.71
N LEU A 94 4.88 -15.55 5.87
CA LEU A 94 4.39 -15.84 4.53
C LEU A 94 3.07 -16.62 4.65
N LEU A 95 1.99 -16.06 4.13
CA LEU A 95 0.65 -16.59 4.23
C LEU A 95 0.01 -16.68 2.83
N SER A 96 -1.06 -17.46 2.69
CA SER A 96 -1.89 -17.37 1.48
C SER A 96 -2.50 -15.96 1.38
N LYS A 97 -2.77 -15.47 0.17
CA LYS A 97 -3.44 -14.17 -0.02
C LYS A 97 -4.81 -14.11 0.67
N ALA A 98 -5.51 -15.25 0.74
CA ALA A 98 -6.75 -15.36 1.48
C ALA A 98 -6.56 -15.18 2.98
N ASP A 99 -5.50 -15.75 3.55
CA ASP A 99 -5.21 -15.61 4.99
C ASP A 99 -4.66 -14.22 5.32
N VAL A 100 -3.86 -13.61 4.43
CA VAL A 100 -3.48 -12.19 4.57
C VAL A 100 -4.72 -11.30 4.59
N ALA A 101 -5.69 -11.53 3.71
CA ALA A 101 -6.95 -10.77 3.69
C ALA A 101 -7.72 -10.92 5.01
N LYS A 102 -7.79 -12.14 5.58
CA LYS A 102 -8.39 -12.37 6.90
C LYS A 102 -7.68 -11.58 8.00
N GLU A 103 -6.34 -11.62 8.02
CA GLU A 103 -5.55 -10.88 9.02
C GLU A 103 -5.77 -9.37 8.93
N ILE A 104 -5.89 -8.81 7.72
CA ILE A 104 -6.19 -7.38 7.51
C ILE A 104 -7.56 -7.04 8.11
N VAL A 105 -8.59 -7.83 7.79
CA VAL A 105 -9.95 -7.60 8.28
C VAL A 105 -10.03 -7.75 9.80
N ASN A 106 -9.40 -8.78 10.36
CA ASN A 106 -9.34 -8.98 11.82
C ASN A 106 -8.69 -7.78 12.51
N HIS A 107 -7.57 -7.30 11.98
CA HIS A 107 -6.88 -6.14 12.55
C HIS A 107 -7.72 -4.85 12.47
N ILE A 108 -8.43 -4.64 11.37
CA ILE A 108 -9.39 -3.52 11.24
C ILE A 108 -10.52 -3.66 12.26
N ALA A 109 -11.09 -4.85 12.44
CA ALA A 109 -12.17 -5.09 13.38
C ALA A 109 -11.74 -4.87 14.84
N GLU A 110 -10.52 -5.29 15.22
CA GLU A 110 -9.94 -5.01 16.53
C GLU A 110 -9.84 -3.50 16.80
N GLN A 111 -9.39 -2.71 15.82
CA GLN A 111 -9.27 -1.26 15.97
C GLN A 111 -10.62 -0.53 16.04
N LEU A 112 -11.66 -1.04 15.37
CA LEU A 112 -13.00 -0.44 15.42
C LEU A 112 -13.73 -0.73 16.74
N ASN A 113 -13.36 -1.81 17.44
CA ASN A 113 -13.98 -2.25 18.68
C ASN A 113 -13.20 -1.81 19.94
N ALA A 114 -12.05 -1.14 19.78
CA ALA A 114 -11.22 -0.61 20.86
C ALA A 114 -11.66 0.80 21.27
#